data_AF-A0A8T7LRX8-F1
#
_entry.id   AF-A0A8T7LRX8-F1
#
_cell.length_a   1.000
_cell.length_b   1.000
_cell.length_c   1.000
_cell.angle_alpha   90.00
_cell.angle_beta   90.00
_cell.angle_gamma   90.00
#
_symmetry.space_group_name_H-M   'P 1'
#
loop_
_entity.id
_entity.type
_entity.pdbx_description
1 polymer ?
#
loop_
_entity_poly.entity_id
_entity_poly.type
_entity_poly.pdbx_seq_one_letter_code
_entity_poly.pdbx_strand_id
1 'polypeptide(L)'
;MTQSEQKGRSILTNVLIVLIGQVGCLTLVIILASVLLGLWLDGVFDTKPVITLALLFAGIPVSVLVMLNVGRRTLARLKDNLEKESDISS
;
A
#
# COMPACT_ATOMS: atom_id res chain seq x y z
N MET A 1 -33.31 18.57 -9.58
CA MET A 1 -32.63 17.27 -9.60
C MET A 1 -31.12 17.51 -9.63
N THR A 2 -30.46 17.96 -8.54
CA THR A 2 -29.04 18.41 -8.63
C THR A 2 -28.20 18.34 -7.33
N GLN A 3 -28.67 17.74 -6.23
CA GLN A 3 -27.88 17.69 -4.97
C GLN A 3 -27.12 16.36 -4.73
N SER A 4 -27.64 15.22 -5.20
CA SER A 4 -27.01 13.90 -4.99
C SER A 4 -25.77 13.68 -5.87
N GLU A 5 -25.77 14.17 -7.12
CA GLU A 5 -24.64 14.00 -8.05
C GLU A 5 -23.41 14.84 -7.65
N GLN A 6 -23.61 16.05 -7.11
CA GLN A 6 -22.47 16.91 -6.72
C GLN A 6 -21.76 16.35 -5.48
N LYS A 7 -22.51 15.78 -4.53
CA LYS A 7 -21.95 15.14 -3.33
C LYS A 7 -21.14 13.90 -3.70
N GLY A 8 -21.67 13.04 -4.57
CA GLY A 8 -20.96 11.86 -5.10
C GLY A 8 -19.65 12.24 -5.80
N ARG A 9 -19.70 13.24 -6.70
CA ARG A 9 -18.51 13.69 -7.44
C ARG A 9 -17.44 14.29 -6.52
N SER A 10 -17.84 15.02 -5.48
CA SER A 10 -16.92 15.57 -4.48
C SER A 10 -16.25 14.50 -3.63
N ILE A 11 -16.97 13.43 -3.27
CA ILE A 11 -16.39 12.28 -2.54
C ILE A 11 -15.38 11.55 -3.42
N LEU A 12 -15.71 11.30 -4.70
CA LEU A 12 -14.80 10.66 -5.65
C LEU A 12 -13.53 11.49 -5.88
N THR A 13 -13.66 12.81 -6.05
CA THR A 13 -12.50 13.71 -6.16
C THR A 13 -11.64 13.70 -4.90
N ASN A 14 -12.24 13.71 -3.71
CA ASN A 14 -11.50 13.67 -2.45
C ASN A 14 -10.76 12.33 -2.27
N VAL A 15 -11.40 11.20 -2.60
CA VAL A 15 -10.78 9.87 -2.58
C VAL A 15 -9.62 9.79 -3.58
N LEU A 16 -9.79 10.37 -4.78
CA LEU A 16 -8.74 10.40 -5.80
C LEU A 16 -7.53 11.21 -5.33
N ILE A 17 -7.75 12.38 -4.71
CA ILE A 17 -6.68 13.22 -4.15
C ILE A 17 -5.94 12.47 -3.04
N VAL A 18 -6.66 11.83 -2.12
CA VAL A 18 -6.06 11.04 -1.03
C VAL A 18 -5.25 9.86 -1.59
N LEU A 19 -5.79 9.14 -2.58
CA LEU A 19 -5.10 8.03 -3.24
C LEU A 19 -3.81 8.49 -3.92
N ILE A 20 -3.87 9.57 -4.72
CA ILE A 20 -2.68 10.12 -5.39
C ILE A 20 -1.64 10.56 -4.36
N GLY A 21 -2.06 11.23 -3.29
CA GLY A 21 -1.18 11.64 -2.20
C GLY A 21 -0.53 10.45 -1.47
N GLN A 22 -1.31 9.42 -1.18
CA GLN A 22 -0.82 8.21 -0.50
C GLN A 22 0.17 7.43 -1.37
N VAL A 23 -0.17 7.19 -2.64
CA VAL A 23 0.68 6.46 -3.58
C VAL A 23 1.94 7.25 -3.87
N GLY A 24 1.82 8.57 -4.07
CA GLY A 24 2.98 9.45 -4.27
C GLY A 24 3.92 9.46 -3.07
N CYS A 25 3.38 9.64 -1.86
CA CYS A 25 4.16 9.63 -0.62
C CYS A 25 4.84 8.27 -0.38
N LEU A 26 4.09 7.17 -0.55
CA LEU A 26 4.62 5.82 -0.39
C LEU A 26 5.73 5.52 -1.41
N THR A 27 5.56 5.93 -2.66
CA THR A 27 6.58 5.76 -3.71
C THR A 27 7.86 6.53 -3.38
N LEU A 28 7.72 7.77 -2.89
CA LEU A 28 8.86 8.59 -2.46
C LEU A 28 9.63 7.95 -1.31
N VAL A 29 8.91 7.42 -0.31
CA VAL A 29 9.51 6.71 0.83
C VAL A 29 10.24 5.43 0.37
N ILE A 30 9.64 4.66 -0.55
CA ILE A 30 10.28 3.45 -1.10
C ILE A 30 11.57 3.80 -1.86
N ILE A 31 11.55 4.83 -2.70
CA ILE A 31 12.73 5.28 -3.44
C ILE A 31 13.83 5.74 -2.47
N LEU A 32 13.49 6.60 -1.49
CA LEU A 32 14.43 7.08 -0.47
C LEU A 32 15.03 5.94 0.33
N ALA A 33 14.20 5.01 0.81
CA ALA A 33 14.67 3.83 1.52
C ALA A 33 15.58 2.96 0.62
N SER A 34 15.19 2.74 -0.63
CA SER A 34 15.97 1.95 -1.58
C SER A 34 17.35 2.55 -1.88
N VAL A 35 17.42 3.87 -2.03
CA VAL A 35 18.68 4.58 -2.27
C VAL A 35 19.56 4.61 -1.01
N LEU A 36 18.99 4.89 0.17
CA LEU A 36 19.76 4.96 1.42
C LEU A 36 20.26 3.58 1.86
N LEU A 37 19.41 2.54 1.80
CA LEU A 37 19.84 1.16 2.05
C LEU A 37 20.81 0.68 0.98
N GLY A 38 20.60 1.05 -0.28
CA GLY A 38 21.50 0.75 -1.40
C GLY A 38 22.91 1.29 -1.18
N LEU A 39 23.02 2.56 -0.83
CA LEU A 39 24.30 3.24 -0.64
C LEU A 39 25.01 2.80 0.66
N TRP A 40 24.26 2.56 1.74
CA TRP A 40 24.82 2.09 3.00
C TRP A 40 25.41 0.69 2.86
N LEU A 41 24.71 -0.20 2.15
CA LEU A 41 25.14 -1.57 1.98
C LEU A 41 26.23 -1.69 0.88
N ASP A 42 26.24 -0.82 -0.14
CA ASP A 42 27.33 -0.72 -1.14
C ASP A 42 28.66 -0.31 -0.48
N GLY A 43 28.60 0.59 0.52
CA GLY A 43 29.75 0.98 1.33
C GLY A 43 30.26 -0.09 2.32
N VAL A 44 29.44 -1.09 2.66
CA VAL A 44 29.85 -2.21 3.53
C VAL A 44 30.55 -3.33 2.75
N PHE A 45 30.28 -3.46 1.44
CA PHE A 45 30.73 -4.59 0.62
C PHE A 45 31.80 -4.28 -0.44
N ASP A 46 32.22 -3.01 -0.62
CA ASP A 46 33.25 -2.56 -1.59
C ASP A 46 32.99 -3.01 -3.06
N THR A 47 31.79 -3.52 -3.35
CA THR A 47 31.42 -4.12 -4.63
C THR A 47 30.24 -3.36 -5.20
N LYS A 48 30.55 -2.43 -6.13
CA LYS A 48 29.74 -1.84 -7.22
C LYS A 48 28.22 -2.13 -7.21
N PRO A 49 27.35 -1.20 -7.66
CA PRO A 49 25.96 -0.95 -7.22
C PRO A 49 24.95 -2.10 -7.42
N VAL A 50 25.21 -3.26 -6.83
CA VAL A 50 24.40 -4.49 -6.94
C VAL A 50 23.20 -4.48 -6.00
N ILE A 51 23.29 -3.73 -4.90
CA ILE A 51 22.24 -3.71 -3.88
C ILE A 51 21.05 -2.86 -4.30
N THR A 52 21.29 -1.72 -4.96
CA THR A 52 20.21 -0.91 -5.54
C THR A 52 19.39 -1.73 -6.55
N LEU A 53 20.06 -2.61 -7.31
CA LEU A 53 19.40 -3.53 -8.23
C LEU A 53 18.64 -4.66 -7.49
N ALA A 54 19.22 -5.21 -6.41
CA ALA A 54 18.58 -6.24 -5.60
C ALA A 54 17.34 -5.72 -4.83
N LEU A 55 17.39 -4.51 -4.27
CA LEU A 55 16.24 -3.88 -3.60
C LEU A 55 15.12 -3.53 -4.59
N LEU A 56 15.48 -3.10 -5.80
CA LEU A 56 14.51 -2.89 -6.89
C LEU A 56 13.81 -4.22 -7.26
N PHE A 57 14.58 -5.31 -7.41
CA PHE A 57 14.03 -6.65 -7.67
C PHE A 57 13.23 -7.20 -6.49
N ALA A 58 13.61 -6.89 -5.25
CA ALA A 58 12.90 -7.29 -4.04
C ALA A 58 11.63 -6.46 -3.78
N GLY A 59 11.52 -5.25 -4.33
CA GLY A 59 10.32 -4.41 -4.22
C GLY A 59 9.08 -5.07 -4.84
N ILE A 60 9.25 -5.82 -5.94
CA ILE A 60 8.16 -6.55 -6.61
C ILE A 60 7.58 -7.67 -5.72
N PRO A 61 8.36 -8.65 -5.21
CA PRO A 61 7.85 -9.69 -4.32
C PRO A 61 7.35 -9.14 -2.98
N VAL A 62 7.98 -8.08 -2.44
CA VAL A 62 7.52 -7.42 -1.20
C VAL A 62 6.15 -6.79 -1.38
N SER A 63 5.91 -6.09 -2.50
CA SER A 63 4.62 -5.48 -2.82
C SER A 63 3.49 -6.52 -2.87
N VAL A 64 3.73 -7.65 -3.54
CA VAL A 64 2.77 -8.76 -3.64
C VAL A 64 2.48 -9.39 -2.27
N LEU A 65 3.53 -9.61 -1.45
CA LEU A 65 3.39 -10.16 -0.10
C LEU A 65 2.56 -9.27 0.82
N VAL A 66 2.80 -7.95 0.78
CA VAL A 66 2.04 -6.97 1.57
C VAL A 66 0.58 -6.97 1.15
N MET A 67 0.30 -6.94 -0.16
CA MET A 67 -1.08 -6.92 -0.66
C MET A 67 -1.84 -8.20 -0.29
N LEU A 68 -1.20 -9.37 -0.34
CA LEU A 68 -1.79 -10.64 0.09
C LEU A 68 -2.09 -10.67 1.59
N ASN A 69 -1.19 -10.17 2.44
CA ASN A 69 -1.40 -10.13 3.88
C ASN A 69 -2.51 -9.15 4.29
N VAL A 70 -2.56 -7.98 3.65
CA VAL A 70 -3.63 -7.00 3.88
C VAL A 70 -4.96 -7.55 3.39
N GLY A 71 -5.02 -8.12 2.19
CA GLY A 71 -6.23 -8.73 1.64
C GLY A 71 -6.79 -9.84 2.55
N ARG A 72 -5.93 -10.73 3.05
CA ARG A 72 -6.33 -11.78 3.99
C ARG A 72 -6.86 -11.24 5.32
N ARG A 73 -6.23 -10.20 5.87
CA ARG A 73 -6.72 -9.56 7.10
C ARG A 73 -8.07 -8.88 6.89
N THR A 74 -8.27 -8.23 5.75
CA THR A 74 -9.56 -7.62 5.40
C THR A 74 -10.65 -8.69 5.22
N LEU A 75 -10.37 -9.78 4.49
CA LEU A 75 -11.30 -10.90 4.32
C LEU A 75 -11.68 -11.55 5.65
N ALA A 76 -10.71 -11.76 6.56
CA ALA A 76 -10.97 -12.28 7.90
C ALA A 76 -11.87 -11.34 8.71
N ARG A 77 -11.64 -10.02 8.62
CA ARG A 77 -12.49 -9.00 9.27
C ARG A 77 -13.92 -9.02 8.72
N LEU A 78 -14.11 -9.20 7.42
CA LEU A 78 -15.45 -9.32 6.84
C LEU A 78 -16.19 -10.57 7.35
N LYS A 79 -15.52 -11.71 7.43
CA LYS A 79 -16.10 -12.95 7.96
C LYS A 79 -16.54 -12.80 9.42
N ASP A 80 -15.69 -12.20 10.27
CA ASP A 80 -16.01 -11.91 11.68
C ASP A 80 -17.24 -11.00 11.84
N ASN A 81 -17.41 -10.01 10.96
CA ASN A 81 -18.58 -9.12 11.02
C ASN A 81 -19.86 -9.82 10.52
N LEU A 82 -19.75 -10.73 9.53
CA LEU A 82 -20.88 -11.53 9.05
C LEU A 82 -21.39 -12.53 10.10
N GLU A 83 -20.49 -13.19 10.83
CA GLU A 83 -20.86 -14.12 11.93
C GLU A 83 -21.48 -13.38 13.13
N LYS A 84 -21.00 -12.17 13.44
CA LYS A 84 -21.59 -11.33 14.49
C LYS A 84 -23.02 -10.87 14.18
N GLU A 85 -23.34 -10.59 12.92
CA GLU A 85 -24.69 -10.18 12.53
C GLU A 85 -25.69 -11.34 12.60
N SER A 86 -25.25 -12.59 12.36
CA SER A 86 -26.11 -13.78 12.45
C SER A 86 -26.49 -14.19 13.88
N ASP A 87 -25.59 -13.96 14.86
CA ASP A 87 -25.84 -14.29 16.28
C ASP A 87 -26.76 -13.26 16.97
N ILE A 88 -26.80 -12.01 16.49
CA ILE A 88 -27.63 -10.94 17.09
C ILE A 88 -29.11 -11.05 16.66
N SER A 89 -29.42 -11.85 15.64
CA SER A 89 -30.78 -12.04 15.10
C SER A 89 -31.45 -13.37 15.50
N SER A 90 -30.83 -14.18 16.37
CA SER A 90 -31.43 -15.39 16.98
C SER A 90 -31.76 -15.15 18.46
#